data_AF-A0A9D0ABV8-F1
#
_entry.id   AF-A0A9D0ABV8-F1
#
_cell.length_a   1.000
_cell.length_b   1.000
_cell.length_c   1.000
_cell.angle_alpha   90.00
_cell.angle_beta   90.00
_cell.angle_gamma   90.00
#
_symmetry.space_group_name_H-M   'P 1'
#
loop_
_entity.id
_entity.type
_entity.pdbx_description
1 polymer ?
#
loop_
_entity_poly.entity_id
_entity_poly.type
_entity_poly.pdbx_seq_one_letter_code
_entity_poly.pdbx_strand_id
1 'polypeptide(L)'
;MQKKKSLETPAEPPELVPPDAEPVAPRRGGLMLLLGIFTIFVIIDLAILAWFLLPGKTDKKKQQPVQPKQEQPVNSPENPRVIPKEMTGGDVQVSPAGSRMRDRWLRAQAEAEADGVDDWAGDALAAIRETAAEADRFLAKRLDKQAVLKYREAISALQSLQASRPALLADALAAGGRALAEGDSKAAQAAFTRALALDPENTAAKQGIDRAKNIDQVTALYAKAQAAR
;
A
#
# COMPACT_ATOMS: atom_id res chain seq x y z
N MET A 1 -38.00 -23.09 -64.55
CA MET A 1 -36.94 -23.21 -63.52
C MET A 1 -35.63 -22.80 -64.17
N GLN A 2 -34.74 -21.98 -63.61
CA GLN A 2 -34.74 -21.18 -62.37
C GLN A 2 -34.17 -19.79 -62.71
N LYS A 3 -34.71 -18.70 -62.13
CA LYS A 3 -34.06 -17.38 -62.24
C LYS A 3 -32.91 -17.32 -61.23
N LYS A 4 -31.64 -17.32 -61.69
CA LYS A 4 -30.54 -16.85 -60.85
C LYS A 4 -30.53 -15.33 -60.89
N LYS A 5 -30.93 -14.73 -59.77
CA LYS A 5 -31.11 -13.28 -59.58
C LYS A 5 -29.75 -12.61 -59.41
N SER A 6 -29.52 -11.49 -60.08
CA SER A 6 -28.33 -10.67 -59.85
C SER A 6 -28.25 -10.26 -58.38
N LEU A 7 -27.07 -10.45 -57.78
CA LEU A 7 -26.71 -9.88 -56.49
C LEU A 7 -25.72 -8.75 -56.76
N GLU A 8 -26.27 -7.61 -57.17
CA GLU A 8 -25.52 -6.36 -57.17
C GLU A 8 -25.27 -5.96 -55.71
N THR A 9 -24.01 -5.86 -55.32
CA THR A 9 -23.63 -5.36 -53.99
C THR A 9 -24.13 -3.92 -53.84
N PRO A 10 -24.87 -3.57 -52.77
CA PRO A 10 -25.28 -2.19 -52.53
C PRO A 10 -24.09 -1.24 -52.52
N ALA A 11 -24.21 -0.10 -53.21
CA ALA A 11 -23.18 0.92 -53.23
C ALA A 11 -22.95 1.51 -51.83
N GLU A 12 -21.67 1.68 -51.48
CA GLU A 12 -21.25 2.29 -50.22
C GLU A 12 -21.61 3.80 -50.22
N PRO A 13 -22.20 4.33 -49.13
CA PRO A 13 -22.58 5.75 -49.08
C PRO A 13 -21.32 6.64 -49.04
N PRO A 14 -21.35 7.82 -49.69
CA PRO A 14 -20.17 8.69 -49.76
C PRO A 14 -19.80 9.23 -48.37
N GLU A 15 -18.53 9.07 -48.01
CA GLU A 15 -17.98 9.57 -46.75
C GLU A 15 -17.93 11.11 -46.74
N LEU A 16 -18.70 11.73 -45.84
CA LEU A 16 -18.79 13.18 -45.72
C LEU A 16 -17.60 13.74 -44.93
N VAL A 17 -16.48 13.94 -45.62
CA VAL A 17 -15.32 14.66 -45.08
C VAL A 17 -15.71 16.13 -44.79
N PRO A 18 -15.60 16.63 -43.56
CA PRO A 18 -15.90 18.03 -43.24
C PRO A 18 -14.82 18.96 -43.85
N PRO A 19 -15.21 20.15 -44.37
CA PRO A 19 -14.31 20.99 -45.17
C PRO A 19 -13.16 21.65 -44.39
N ASP A 20 -13.23 21.70 -43.05
CA ASP A 20 -12.31 22.47 -42.19
C ASP A 20 -11.29 21.59 -41.42
N ALA A 21 -10.96 20.41 -41.97
CA ALA A 21 -9.99 19.49 -41.35
C ALA A 21 -8.53 19.95 -41.56
N GLU A 22 -8.02 20.81 -40.68
CA GLU A 22 -6.60 21.23 -40.71
C GLU A 22 -5.62 20.03 -40.58
N PRO A 23 -4.53 20.00 -41.35
CA PRO A 23 -3.55 18.92 -41.29
C PRO A 23 -2.69 19.02 -40.02
N VAL A 24 -3.05 18.24 -38.99
CA VAL A 24 -2.30 18.16 -37.72
C VAL A 24 -0.88 17.63 -37.94
N ALA A 25 0.09 18.55 -38.00
CA ALA A 25 1.49 18.21 -38.24
C ALA A 25 2.10 17.37 -37.09
N PRO A 26 2.93 16.36 -37.39
CA PRO A 26 3.52 15.49 -36.37
C PRO A 26 4.57 16.24 -35.54
N ARG A 27 4.25 16.53 -34.27
CA ARG A 27 5.19 17.11 -33.31
C ARG A 27 6.37 16.16 -33.04
N ARG A 28 7.52 16.45 -33.66
CA ARG A 28 8.82 15.83 -33.35
C ARG A 28 9.61 16.73 -32.41
N GLY A 29 10.11 16.15 -31.32
CA GLY A 29 10.98 16.82 -30.34
C GLY A 29 10.30 17.01 -28.97
N GLY A 30 10.98 16.89 -27.83
CA GLY A 30 12.42 16.67 -27.64
C GLY A 30 12.73 15.57 -26.61
N LEU A 31 13.39 14.50 -27.05
CA LEU A 31 14.21 13.65 -26.19
C LEU A 31 15.50 14.43 -25.87
N MET A 32 15.64 15.00 -24.67
CA MET A 32 16.93 15.43 -24.04
C MET A 32 16.69 16.08 -22.65
N LEU A 33 16.43 15.30 -21.60
CA LEU A 33 16.53 15.78 -20.20
C LEU A 33 16.85 14.68 -19.16
N LEU A 34 17.66 13.67 -19.52
CA LEU A 34 17.93 12.50 -18.67
C LEU A 34 19.41 12.29 -18.29
N LEU A 35 20.29 13.29 -18.49
CA LEU A 35 21.72 13.19 -18.13
C LEU A 35 22.15 13.96 -16.88
N GLY A 36 21.31 14.83 -16.31
CA GLY A 36 21.72 15.70 -15.17
C GLY A 36 21.71 15.05 -13.79
N ILE A 37 20.98 13.94 -13.60
CA ILE A 37 20.72 13.35 -12.28
C ILE A 37 21.71 12.22 -11.96
N PHE A 38 22.08 11.42 -12.96
CA PHE A 38 22.88 10.19 -12.77
C PHE A 38 24.29 10.47 -12.23
N THR A 39 24.89 11.60 -12.59
CA THR A 39 26.20 12.04 -12.10
C THR A 39 26.22 12.34 -10.60
N ILE A 40 25.09 12.80 -10.04
CA ILE A 40 24.99 13.11 -8.61
C ILE A 40 24.94 11.83 -7.78
N PHE A 41 24.15 10.84 -8.21
CA PHE A 41 24.09 9.53 -7.55
C PHE A 41 25.45 8.82 -7.57
N VAL A 42 26.14 8.76 -8.72
CA VAL A 42 27.48 8.13 -8.82
C VAL A 42 28.50 8.74 -7.85
N ILE A 43 28.45 10.06 -7.59
CA ILE A 43 29.33 10.72 -6.62
C ILE A 43 28.96 10.35 -5.17
N ILE A 44 27.66 10.23 -4.87
CA ILE A 44 27.16 9.83 -3.55
C ILE A 44 27.51 8.36 -3.26
N ASP A 45 27.31 7.45 -4.23
CA ASP A 45 27.63 6.03 -4.10
C ASP A 45 29.13 5.80 -3.87
N LEU A 46 29.99 6.54 -4.58
CA LEU A 46 31.45 6.52 -4.36
C LEU A 46 31.83 7.02 -2.95
N ALA A 47 31.16 8.05 -2.43
CA ALA A 47 31.42 8.55 -1.08
C ALA A 47 31.00 7.56 0.02
N ILE A 48 29.85 6.88 -0.16
CA ILE A 48 29.36 5.83 0.75
C ILE A 48 30.32 4.62 0.74
N LEU A 49 30.76 4.18 -0.45
CA LEU A 49 31.68 3.06 -0.59
C LEU A 49 33.05 3.36 0.05
N ALA A 50 33.56 4.59 -0.07
CA ALA A 50 34.82 5.01 0.56
C ALA A 50 34.78 4.94 2.10
N TRP A 51 33.63 5.21 2.73
CA TRP A 51 33.46 5.07 4.19
C TRP A 51 33.51 3.60 4.64
N PHE A 52 32.99 2.68 3.82
CA PHE A 52 32.97 1.24 4.12
C PHE A 52 34.34 0.56 3.96
N LEU A 53 35.27 1.16 3.19
CA LEU A 53 36.60 0.62 2.92
C LEU A 53 37.70 1.07 3.91
N LEU A 54 37.34 1.56 5.11
CA LEU A 54 38.31 2.10 6.08
C LEU A 54 38.49 1.22 7.36
N PRO A 55 39.25 0.10 7.31
CA PRO A 55 39.55 -0.74 8.48
C PRO A 55 40.54 -0.05 9.45
N GLY A 56 40.01 0.79 10.34
CA GLY A 56 40.73 1.86 11.05
C GLY A 56 41.22 1.61 12.49
N LYS A 57 41.49 0.35 12.90
CA LYS A 57 42.15 -0.05 14.17
C LYS A 57 41.44 0.29 15.50
N THR A 58 41.17 -0.75 16.30
CA THR A 58 40.78 -0.63 17.72
C THR A 58 42.01 -0.64 18.64
N ASP A 59 42.45 0.53 19.10
CA ASP A 59 43.65 0.65 19.94
C ASP A 59 43.46 0.11 21.37
N LYS A 60 43.89 -1.14 21.58
CA LYS A 60 43.98 -1.77 22.91
C LYS A 60 45.22 -1.29 23.68
N LYS A 61 45.06 -0.33 24.60
CA LYS A 61 45.96 -0.11 25.75
C LYS A 61 45.27 0.77 26.81
N LYS A 62 45.50 0.62 28.12
CA LYS A 62 46.59 -0.09 28.83
C LYS A 62 46.04 -0.94 30.00
N GLN A 63 46.68 -2.06 30.30
CA GLN A 63 46.54 -2.77 31.58
C GLN A 63 47.58 -2.21 32.58
N GLN A 64 47.19 -1.92 33.83
CA GLN A 64 48.10 -1.92 34.98
C GLN A 64 47.34 -1.77 36.31
N PRO A 65 47.83 -2.32 37.44
CA PRO A 65 48.48 -3.62 37.63
C PRO A 65 47.69 -4.54 38.58
N VAL A 66 47.88 -5.85 38.47
CA VAL A 66 47.51 -6.80 39.53
C VAL A 66 48.69 -6.93 40.49
N GLN A 67 48.47 -6.83 41.81
CA GLN A 67 49.53 -7.11 42.79
C GLN A 67 49.71 -8.64 42.96
N PRO A 68 50.94 -9.19 42.99
CA PRO A 68 51.14 -10.63 43.11
C PRO A 68 50.95 -11.14 44.54
N LYS A 69 50.40 -12.36 44.69
CA LYS A 69 50.74 -13.23 45.81
C LYS A 69 50.85 -14.69 45.40
N GLN A 70 52.06 -15.02 44.94
CA GLN A 70 52.62 -16.38 44.93
C GLN A 70 52.77 -16.90 46.40
N GLU A 71 52.84 -18.20 46.71
CA GLU A 71 52.64 -19.42 45.91
C GLU A 71 52.47 -20.66 46.83
N GLN A 72 51.67 -21.64 46.39
CA GLN A 72 51.88 -23.10 46.49
C GLN A 72 52.07 -23.78 47.88
N PRO A 73 52.15 -25.13 47.94
CA PRO A 73 51.74 -26.18 46.96
C PRO A 73 50.41 -26.83 47.44
N VAL A 74 49.92 -28.06 47.14
CA VAL A 74 50.25 -29.25 46.32
C VAL A 74 48.90 -30.02 46.13
N ASN A 75 48.56 -30.95 45.22
CA ASN A 75 49.23 -31.77 44.18
C ASN A 75 48.54 -31.59 42.80
N SER A 76 48.80 -32.50 41.87
CA SER A 76 48.01 -32.85 40.65
C SER A 76 48.20 -34.36 40.39
N PRO A 77 47.81 -34.99 39.25
CA PRO A 77 46.80 -34.64 38.24
C PRO A 77 45.86 -35.80 37.84
N GLU A 78 44.57 -35.57 37.51
CA GLU A 78 43.85 -36.50 36.60
C GLU A 78 42.68 -35.86 35.81
N ASN A 79 42.91 -35.64 34.52
CA ASN A 79 41.93 -35.68 33.42
C ASN A 79 42.76 -35.68 32.11
N PRO A 80 42.47 -36.50 31.08
CA PRO A 80 41.53 -36.01 30.07
C PRO A 80 40.68 -37.11 29.42
N ARG A 81 39.38 -37.15 29.70
CA ARG A 81 38.40 -37.50 28.65
C ARG A 81 37.21 -36.55 28.61
N VAL A 82 37.35 -35.57 27.73
CA VAL A 82 36.34 -34.62 27.31
C VAL A 82 35.12 -35.36 26.77
N ILE A 83 33.97 -35.18 27.42
CA ILE A 83 32.67 -35.20 26.72
C ILE A 83 32.41 -33.74 26.33
N PRO A 84 32.36 -33.38 25.02
CA PRO A 84 32.08 -32.01 24.62
C PRO A 84 30.68 -31.58 25.09
N LYS A 85 30.62 -30.55 25.93
CA LYS A 85 29.36 -29.92 26.36
C LYS A 85 29.03 -28.72 25.46
N GLU A 86 28.81 -28.97 24.17
CA GLU A 86 28.24 -28.01 23.23
C GLU A 86 27.34 -28.73 22.20
N MET A 87 26.45 -27.96 21.55
CA MET A 87 25.31 -28.44 20.74
C MET A 87 24.25 -29.20 21.59
N THR A 88 23.05 -28.68 21.85
CA THR A 88 22.33 -27.55 21.22
C THR A 88 21.65 -26.70 22.28
N GLY A 89 21.92 -25.39 22.26
CA GLY A 89 21.41 -24.46 23.27
C GLY A 89 22.06 -23.09 23.20
N GLY A 90 22.34 -22.58 21.99
CA GLY A 90 22.60 -21.14 21.84
C GLY A 90 21.37 -20.38 22.31
N ASP A 91 21.56 -19.35 23.14
CA ASP A 91 20.48 -18.73 23.91
C ASP A 91 19.28 -18.36 23.02
N VAL A 92 18.17 -19.09 23.17
CA VAL A 92 16.90 -18.77 22.51
C VAL A 92 16.36 -17.53 23.21
N GLN A 93 16.87 -16.36 22.80
CA GLN A 93 16.55 -15.08 23.38
C GLN A 93 15.08 -14.75 23.09
N VAL A 94 14.21 -15.17 24.01
CA VAL A 94 12.76 -15.04 23.88
C VAL A 94 12.42 -13.56 23.72
N SER A 95 12.04 -13.17 22.50
CA SER A 95 11.70 -11.79 22.17
C SER A 95 10.65 -11.25 23.15
N PRO A 96 10.67 -9.95 23.48
CA PRO A 96 9.62 -9.31 24.27
C PRO A 96 8.22 -9.57 23.69
N ALA A 97 7.18 -9.57 24.52
CA ALA A 97 5.83 -9.91 24.07
C ALA A 97 5.29 -8.87 23.08
N GLY A 98 5.67 -7.60 23.25
CA GLY A 98 5.37 -6.51 22.33
C GLY A 98 6.05 -6.70 20.97
N SER A 99 7.25 -7.28 20.90
CA SER A 99 7.89 -7.60 19.62
C SER A 99 7.09 -8.64 18.84
N ARG A 100 6.67 -9.74 19.48
CA ARG A 100 5.76 -10.72 18.86
C ARG A 100 4.41 -10.12 18.44
N MET A 101 3.95 -9.09 19.14
CA MET A 101 2.72 -8.37 18.80
C MET A 101 2.92 -7.42 17.61
N ARG A 102 4.06 -6.72 17.51
CA ARG A 102 4.45 -5.97 16.32
C ARG A 102 4.52 -6.88 15.08
N ASP A 103 5.15 -8.03 15.22
CA ASP A 103 5.29 -9.03 14.14
C ASP A 103 3.96 -9.75 13.81
N ARG A 104 2.89 -9.48 14.58
CA ARG A 104 1.50 -9.84 14.27
C ARG A 104 0.74 -8.66 13.66
N TRP A 105 0.97 -7.43 14.13
CA TRP A 105 0.45 -6.19 13.55
C TRP A 105 0.90 -6.02 12.10
N LEU A 106 2.19 -6.14 11.81
CA LEU A 106 2.75 -5.97 10.46
C LEU A 106 2.16 -6.94 9.43
N ARG A 107 1.74 -8.14 9.87
CA ARG A 107 1.04 -9.10 9.00
C ARG A 107 -0.42 -8.72 8.79
N ALA A 108 -1.16 -8.38 9.85
CA ALA A 108 -2.53 -7.90 9.71
C ALA A 108 -2.61 -6.63 8.85
N GLN A 109 -1.62 -5.74 8.96
CA GLN A 109 -1.46 -4.56 8.11
C GLN A 109 -1.23 -4.97 6.63
N ALA A 110 -0.27 -5.85 6.35
CA ALA A 110 0.00 -6.30 4.97
C ALA A 110 -1.17 -7.10 4.35
N GLU A 111 -1.90 -7.87 5.17
CA GLU A 111 -3.13 -8.57 4.77
C GLU A 111 -4.22 -7.56 4.37
N ALA A 112 -4.45 -6.52 5.18
CA ALA A 112 -5.41 -5.47 4.86
C ALA A 112 -4.98 -4.57 3.68
N GLU A 113 -3.68 -4.30 3.52
CA GLU A 113 -3.12 -3.58 2.37
C GLU A 113 -3.32 -4.38 1.07
N ALA A 114 -3.19 -5.71 1.11
CA ALA A 114 -3.54 -6.59 -0.02
C ALA A 114 -5.06 -6.64 -0.31
N ASP A 115 -5.90 -6.45 0.71
CA ASP A 115 -7.36 -6.26 0.56
C ASP A 115 -7.74 -4.86 -0.01
N GLY A 116 -6.78 -3.95 -0.19
CA GLY A 116 -7.02 -2.57 -0.66
C GLY A 116 -7.59 -1.63 0.41
N VAL A 117 -7.27 -1.84 1.70
CA VAL A 117 -7.83 -1.05 2.82
C VAL A 117 -7.59 0.47 2.71
N ASP A 118 -6.48 0.89 2.11
CA ASP A 118 -6.16 2.31 1.90
C ASP A 118 -7.17 3.02 0.97
N ASP A 119 -7.74 2.32 -0.02
CA ASP A 119 -8.65 2.91 -1.03
C ASP A 119 -10.03 3.29 -0.46
N TRP A 120 -10.50 2.60 0.58
CA TRP A 120 -11.84 2.78 1.16
C TRP A 120 -11.87 3.16 2.64
N ALA A 121 -10.74 3.12 3.36
CA ALA A 121 -10.70 3.36 4.81
C ALA A 121 -9.65 4.36 5.30
N GLY A 122 -9.01 5.14 4.42
CA GLY A 122 -7.86 6.01 4.72
C GLY A 122 -7.82 6.68 6.10
N ASP A 123 -8.84 7.47 6.47
CA ASP A 123 -8.88 8.17 7.76
C ASP A 123 -8.92 7.22 8.98
N ALA A 124 -9.72 6.16 8.90
CA ALA A 124 -9.83 5.16 9.97
C ALA A 124 -8.53 4.35 10.11
N LEU A 125 -7.96 3.96 8.98
CA LEU A 125 -6.68 3.26 8.90
C LEU A 125 -5.52 4.11 9.43
N ALA A 126 -5.51 5.42 9.17
CA ALA A 126 -4.51 6.34 9.70
C ALA A 126 -4.54 6.41 11.24
N ALA A 127 -5.72 6.49 11.85
CA ALA A 127 -5.88 6.45 13.31
C ALA A 127 -5.39 5.12 13.92
N ILE A 128 -5.64 4.00 13.24
CA ILE A 128 -5.16 2.67 13.65
C ILE A 128 -3.62 2.58 13.51
N ARG A 129 -3.04 3.09 12.42
CA ARG A 129 -1.58 3.15 12.21
C ARG A 129 -0.88 4.00 13.28
N GLU A 130 -1.43 5.13 13.71
CA GLU A 130 -0.88 5.91 14.84
C GLU A 130 -0.99 5.16 16.19
N THR A 131 -2.03 4.34 16.39
CA THR A 131 -2.16 3.47 17.57
C THR A 131 -1.07 2.39 17.61
N ALA A 132 -0.67 1.86 16.44
CA ALA A 132 0.50 0.99 16.32
C ALA A 132 1.82 1.76 16.53
N ALA A 133 1.93 3.00 16.04
CA ALA A 133 3.09 3.85 16.26
C ALA A 133 3.28 4.22 17.75
N GLU A 134 2.21 4.38 18.53
CA GLU A 134 2.30 4.44 20.00
C GLU A 134 2.92 3.16 20.58
N ALA A 135 2.54 1.98 20.10
CA ALA A 135 3.12 0.71 20.54
C ALA A 135 4.63 0.61 20.23
N ASP A 136 5.07 1.08 19.05
CA ASP A 136 6.50 1.20 18.72
C ASP A 136 7.23 2.17 19.67
N ARG A 137 6.63 3.32 20.00
CA ARG A 137 7.15 4.27 21.00
C ARG A 137 7.26 3.64 22.40
N PHE A 138 6.34 2.74 22.78
CA PHE A 138 6.44 1.97 24.02
C PHE A 138 7.53 0.88 23.96
N LEU A 139 7.70 0.17 22.84
CA LEU A 139 8.81 -0.78 22.65
C LEU A 139 10.18 -0.09 22.75
N ALA A 140 10.35 1.06 22.10
CA ALA A 140 11.59 1.84 22.15
C ALA A 140 11.97 2.23 23.60
N LYS A 141 10.97 2.53 24.44
CA LYS A 141 11.13 2.82 25.87
C LYS A 141 11.25 1.57 26.76
N ARG A 142 11.31 0.36 26.18
CA ARG A 142 11.29 -0.97 26.86
C ARG A 142 10.01 -1.25 27.67
N LEU A 143 8.93 -0.53 27.42
CA LEU A 143 7.66 -0.62 28.14
C LEU A 143 6.74 -1.72 27.54
N ASP A 144 7.25 -2.95 27.54
CA ASP A 144 6.68 -4.10 26.80
C ASP A 144 5.17 -4.32 27.03
N LYS A 145 4.71 -4.22 28.29
CA LYS A 145 3.29 -4.37 28.65
C LYS A 145 2.39 -3.34 27.96
N GLN A 146 2.87 -2.11 27.77
CA GLN A 146 2.11 -1.02 27.15
C GLN A 146 2.09 -1.18 25.63
N ALA A 147 3.21 -1.61 25.04
CA ALA A 147 3.26 -1.99 23.62
C ALA A 147 2.31 -3.16 23.28
N VAL A 148 2.28 -4.22 24.11
CA VAL A 148 1.34 -5.35 23.93
C VAL A 148 -0.10 -4.90 23.91
N LEU A 149 -0.50 -3.97 24.79
CA LEU A 149 -1.85 -3.42 24.82
C LEU A 149 -2.16 -2.62 23.54
N LYS A 150 -1.26 -1.73 23.11
CA LYS A 150 -1.47 -0.85 21.95
C LYS A 150 -1.44 -1.59 20.60
N TYR A 151 -0.57 -2.59 20.40
CA TYR A 151 -0.69 -3.44 19.21
C TYR A 151 -1.97 -4.28 19.21
N ARG A 152 -2.46 -4.74 20.38
CA ARG A 152 -3.73 -5.47 20.46
C ARG A 152 -4.92 -4.56 20.13
N GLU A 153 -4.89 -3.31 20.59
CA GLU A 153 -5.83 -2.25 20.25
C GLU A 153 -5.85 -2.00 18.74
N ALA A 154 -4.69 -1.76 18.12
CA ALA A 154 -4.56 -1.55 16.68
C ALA A 154 -5.01 -2.75 15.83
N ILE A 155 -4.58 -3.97 16.17
CA ILE A 155 -5.00 -5.21 15.47
C ILE A 155 -6.53 -5.41 15.60
N SER A 156 -7.10 -5.21 16.78
CA SER A 156 -8.55 -5.36 16.98
C SER A 156 -9.34 -4.33 16.18
N ALA A 157 -8.86 -3.08 16.13
CA ALA A 157 -9.50 -2.02 15.36
C ALA A 157 -9.42 -2.28 13.85
N LEU A 158 -8.29 -2.78 13.33
CA LEU A 158 -8.13 -3.17 11.92
C LEU A 158 -9.08 -4.33 11.55
N GLN A 159 -9.21 -5.33 12.42
CA GLN A 159 -10.14 -6.44 12.23
C GLN A 159 -11.60 -5.98 12.24
N SER A 160 -11.99 -5.06 13.13
CA SER A 160 -13.33 -4.45 13.12
C SER A 160 -13.57 -3.58 11.87
N LEU A 161 -12.55 -2.93 11.34
CA LEU A 161 -12.61 -2.15 10.11
C LEU A 161 -12.78 -3.04 8.88
N GLN A 162 -11.99 -4.12 8.73
CA GLN A 162 -12.20 -5.12 7.67
C GLN A 162 -13.60 -5.74 7.75
N ALA A 163 -14.09 -6.04 8.96
CA ALA A 163 -15.42 -6.61 9.18
C ALA A 163 -16.59 -5.65 8.85
N SER A 164 -16.37 -4.33 8.81
CA SER A 164 -17.43 -3.37 8.47
C SER A 164 -17.58 -3.12 6.96
N ARG A 165 -16.60 -3.51 6.14
CA ARG A 165 -16.58 -3.37 4.67
C ARG A 165 -17.90 -3.78 3.98
N PRO A 166 -18.56 -4.91 4.32
CA PRO A 166 -19.83 -5.30 3.67
C PRO A 166 -21.01 -4.38 4.02
N ALA A 167 -21.04 -3.83 5.24
CA ALA A 167 -22.07 -2.89 5.66
C ALA A 167 -21.87 -1.52 4.99
N LEU A 168 -20.63 -1.02 4.95
CA LEU A 168 -20.25 0.19 4.23
C LEU A 168 -20.63 0.11 2.74
N LEU A 169 -20.46 -1.07 2.11
CA LEU A 169 -20.84 -1.32 0.72
C LEU A 169 -22.37 -1.25 0.55
N ALA A 170 -23.13 -1.88 1.43
CA ALA A 170 -24.59 -1.83 1.41
C ALA A 170 -25.11 -0.39 1.60
N ASP A 171 -24.54 0.37 2.54
CA ASP A 171 -24.90 1.78 2.77
C ASP A 171 -24.56 2.69 1.58
N ALA A 172 -23.41 2.48 0.94
CA ALA A 172 -23.01 3.20 -0.26
C ALA A 172 -23.95 2.92 -1.45
N LEU A 173 -24.33 1.65 -1.66
CA LEU A 173 -25.29 1.25 -2.68
C LEU A 173 -26.69 1.83 -2.40
N ALA A 174 -27.14 1.81 -1.14
CA ALA A 174 -28.44 2.37 -0.72
C ALA A 174 -28.47 3.92 -0.79
N ALA A 175 -27.35 4.58 -0.55
CA ALA A 175 -27.21 6.03 -0.78
C ALA A 175 -27.29 6.37 -2.28
N GLY A 176 -26.58 5.63 -3.13
CA GLY A 176 -26.64 5.84 -4.58
C GLY A 176 -28.02 5.56 -5.17
N GLY A 177 -28.71 4.53 -4.68
CA GLY A 177 -30.08 4.20 -5.07
C GLY A 177 -31.10 5.29 -4.71
N ARG A 178 -30.97 5.92 -3.54
CA ARG A 178 -31.80 7.08 -3.14
C ARG A 178 -31.54 8.30 -4.01
N ALA A 179 -30.28 8.67 -4.20
CA ALA A 179 -29.90 9.81 -5.03
C ALA A 179 -30.37 9.66 -6.50
N LEU A 180 -30.36 8.45 -7.07
CA LEU A 180 -30.97 8.19 -8.38
C LEU A 180 -32.50 8.41 -8.40
N ALA A 181 -33.21 8.07 -7.32
CA ALA A 181 -34.65 8.29 -7.21
C ALA A 181 -35.02 9.77 -6.97
N GLU A 182 -34.12 10.51 -6.32
CA GLU A 182 -34.21 11.95 -6.08
C GLU A 182 -33.76 12.80 -7.29
N GLY A 183 -33.08 12.18 -8.28
CA GLY A 183 -32.55 12.85 -9.47
C GLY A 183 -31.18 13.52 -9.27
N ASP A 184 -30.54 13.38 -8.11
CA ASP A 184 -29.19 13.90 -7.86
C ASP A 184 -28.12 12.96 -8.46
N SER A 185 -27.80 13.20 -9.73
CA SER A 185 -26.73 12.55 -10.47
C SER A 185 -25.37 12.62 -9.78
N LYS A 186 -25.08 13.69 -9.03
CA LYS A 186 -23.78 13.95 -8.40
C LYS A 186 -23.65 13.17 -7.09
N ALA A 187 -24.68 13.17 -6.25
CA ALA A 187 -24.73 12.35 -5.05
C ALA A 187 -24.76 10.86 -5.41
N ALA A 188 -25.49 10.47 -6.46
CA ALA A 188 -25.49 9.12 -6.98
C ALA A 188 -24.09 8.69 -7.43
N GLN A 189 -23.40 9.50 -8.24
CA GLN A 189 -22.03 9.21 -8.69
C GLN A 189 -21.05 9.09 -7.52
N ALA A 190 -21.10 10.00 -6.56
CA ALA A 190 -20.23 9.95 -5.37
C ALA A 190 -20.49 8.70 -4.51
N ALA A 191 -21.74 8.30 -4.33
CA ALA A 191 -22.11 7.11 -3.55
C ALA A 191 -21.69 5.81 -4.24
N PHE A 192 -21.94 5.67 -5.55
CA PHE A 192 -21.50 4.48 -6.29
C PHE A 192 -19.99 4.41 -6.48
N THR A 193 -19.27 5.54 -6.55
CA THR A 193 -17.80 5.54 -6.54
C THR A 193 -17.25 4.99 -5.22
N ARG A 194 -17.86 5.34 -4.08
CA ARG A 194 -17.51 4.73 -2.77
C ARG A 194 -17.80 3.23 -2.74
N ALA A 195 -18.93 2.80 -3.31
CA ALA A 195 -19.23 1.37 -3.44
C ALA A 195 -18.18 0.63 -4.30
N LEU A 196 -17.63 1.27 -5.35
CA LEU A 196 -16.56 0.69 -6.17
C LEU A 196 -15.18 0.69 -5.49
N ALA A 197 -14.90 1.60 -4.55
CA ALA A 197 -13.70 1.51 -3.70
C ALA A 197 -13.80 0.34 -2.70
N LEU A 198 -15.02 0.02 -2.26
CA LEU A 198 -15.29 -1.10 -1.35
C LEU A 198 -15.35 -2.45 -2.08
N ASP A 199 -15.89 -2.49 -3.31
CA ASP A 199 -15.98 -3.66 -4.19
C ASP A 199 -15.82 -3.21 -5.67
N PRO A 200 -14.60 -3.28 -6.24
CA PRO A 200 -14.32 -2.86 -7.61
C PRO A 200 -15.12 -3.59 -8.69
N GLU A 201 -15.63 -4.79 -8.40
CA GLU A 201 -16.43 -5.60 -9.34
C GLU A 201 -17.94 -5.50 -9.10
N ASN A 202 -18.38 -4.55 -8.26
CA ASN A 202 -19.79 -4.36 -7.95
C ASN A 202 -20.61 -3.91 -9.16
N THR A 203 -21.24 -4.87 -9.84
CA THR A 203 -22.07 -4.63 -11.03
C THR A 203 -23.20 -3.62 -10.77
N ALA A 204 -23.78 -3.61 -9.57
CA ALA A 204 -24.84 -2.66 -9.22
C ALA A 204 -24.30 -1.21 -9.12
N ALA A 205 -23.11 -1.02 -8.55
CA ALA A 205 -22.44 0.29 -8.55
C ALA A 205 -22.01 0.73 -9.95
N LYS A 206 -21.44 -0.17 -10.77
CA LYS A 206 -21.08 0.12 -12.18
C LYS A 206 -22.31 0.61 -12.97
N GLN A 207 -23.43 -0.09 -12.87
CA GLN A 207 -24.70 0.35 -13.49
C GLN A 207 -25.27 1.64 -12.87
N GLY A 208 -25.09 1.86 -11.57
CA GLY A 208 -25.56 3.04 -10.85
C GLY A 208 -24.87 4.32 -11.34
N ILE A 209 -23.55 4.25 -11.55
CA ILE A 209 -22.75 5.32 -12.19
C ILE A 209 -23.33 5.70 -13.57
N ASP A 210 -23.60 4.72 -14.43
CA ASP A 210 -24.07 5.00 -15.80
C ASP A 210 -25.50 5.54 -15.85
N ARG A 211 -26.38 5.09 -14.94
CA ARG A 211 -27.71 5.70 -14.77
C ARG A 211 -27.62 7.17 -14.35
N ALA A 212 -26.68 7.51 -13.46
CA ALA A 212 -26.49 8.88 -13.00
C ALA A 212 -25.95 9.80 -14.11
N LYS A 213 -24.99 9.34 -14.93
CA LYS A 213 -24.52 10.08 -16.12
C LYS A 213 -25.66 10.37 -17.11
N ASN A 214 -26.60 9.45 -17.27
CA ASN A 214 -27.75 9.66 -18.16
C ASN A 214 -28.68 10.78 -17.64
N ILE A 215 -28.80 10.96 -16.32
CA ILE A 215 -29.54 12.09 -15.73
C ILE A 215 -28.85 13.42 -16.06
N ASP A 216 -27.51 13.50 -15.96
CA ASP A 216 -26.74 14.69 -16.37
C ASP A 216 -26.99 15.03 -17.85
N GLN A 217 -26.92 14.03 -18.73
CA GLN A 217 -27.11 14.19 -20.17
C GLN A 217 -28.52 14.68 -20.53
N VAL A 218 -29.56 14.05 -19.98
CA VAL A 218 -30.96 14.44 -20.24
C VAL A 218 -31.23 15.85 -19.73
N THR A 219 -30.74 16.19 -18.54
CA THR A 219 -30.86 17.54 -17.96
C THR A 219 -30.16 18.60 -18.83
N ALA A 220 -28.95 18.32 -19.30
CA ALA A 220 -28.19 19.21 -20.17
C ALA A 220 -28.83 19.40 -21.56
N LEU A 221 -29.43 18.35 -22.14
CA LEU A 221 -30.19 18.43 -23.39
C LEU A 221 -31.48 19.25 -23.22
N TYR A 222 -32.19 19.04 -22.10
CA TYR A 222 -33.41 19.79 -21.80
C TYR A 222 -33.14 21.29 -21.60
N ALA A 223 -32.08 21.65 -20.86
CA ALA A 223 -31.65 23.03 -20.70
C ALA A 223 -31.30 23.72 -22.04
N LYS A 224 -30.55 23.03 -22.92
CA LYS A 224 -30.27 23.52 -24.29
C LYS A 224 -31.54 23.73 -25.11
N ALA A 225 -32.51 22.83 -25.01
CA ALA A 225 -33.78 22.93 -25.73
C ALA A 225 -34.70 24.05 -25.21
N GLN A 226 -34.55 24.47 -23.93
CA GLN A 226 -35.21 25.67 -23.42
C GLN A 226 -34.51 26.96 -23.87
N ALA A 227 -33.18 26.99 -23.90
CA ALA A 227 -32.38 28.17 -24.28
C ALA A 227 -32.38 28.49 -25.79
N ALA A 228 -33.00 27.63 -26.62
CA ALA A 228 -33.13 27.78 -28.07
C ALA A 228 -34.57 28.15 -28.52
N ARG A 229 -35.34 28.79 -27.63
CA ARG A 229 -36.72 29.25 -27.84
C ARG A 229 -36.85 30.75 -27.58
#